data_AF-A0A5J4Y0B6-F1
#
_entry.id   AF-A0A5J4Y0B6-F1
#
_cell.length_a   1.000
_cell.length_b   1.000
_cell.length_c   1.000
_cell.angle_alpha   90.00
_cell.angle_beta   90.00
_cell.angle_gamma   90.00
#
_symmetry.space_group_name_H-M   'P 1'
#
loop_
_entity.id
_entity.type
_entity.pdbx_description
1 polymer ?
#
loop_
_entity_poly.entity_id
_entity_poly.type
_entity_poly.pdbx_seq_one_letter_code
_entity_poly.pdbx_strand_id
1 'polypeptide(L)'
;MLSLRGHAPCRSLLKQSSPSASVRVSCKPYNSLRVVQQQSNQRRLCTWNTASFSQSSTRSQIRCSAQQDVEVHTPEILDDLDMPENLPTTSHSTEEQHLSTSSGPQQLASWALGGQHKGLTSLLGFAGVALAGIAGIDLRGPGSTLQAISVLAAIVTIHELGHFIAARSQNIHVTKFSIGFGPVLFKYQGPDVEYALRAIPLGGFVAFPDDDPKLVEKYPKDDPNLLKNRPVKDRALVISAGIIANCLFAFSILLAQVSTVGVTESKFSTGVVIPQVFEGAVGQMAGIQEGDTIMKLNGRFLKPSMTAVNDLVNYIKVHPKETMTFTIDRKGQSVDIPIKPAEAPDGTGRIGVQLAANAQFSRVISKDPLQAVQLASKQFAKLTTTVVTGLQQIVTNFSKTAENLTGPVAIVAVGSEIARSDLSGLFQFAAIVNINLAVVNALPLPALDGGFLALLLAEAIRGKKLDQKVEQGIMASGVLLLTLAAVVLVVRDTINLGSGKSFM
;
A
#
# COMPACT_ATOMS: atom_id res chain seq x y z
N MET A 1 -52.07 -20.15 -37.94
CA MET A 1 -52.07 -21.58 -38.31
C MET A 1 -50.63 -22.06 -38.51
N LEU A 2 -50.27 -23.15 -37.82
CA LEU A 2 -49.17 -24.13 -38.01
C LEU A 2 -47.81 -23.64 -38.55
N SER A 3 -46.68 -23.68 -37.82
CA SER A 3 -45.93 -24.80 -37.20
C SER A 3 -45.41 -25.88 -38.15
N LEU A 4 -44.07 -25.99 -38.24
CA LEU A 4 -43.18 -27.18 -38.16
C LEU A 4 -41.88 -26.93 -38.99
N ARG A 5 -40.72 -26.76 -38.33
CA ARG A 5 -39.65 -27.75 -38.00
C ARG A 5 -38.67 -28.09 -39.14
N GLY A 6 -37.35 -27.99 -38.84
CA GLY A 6 -36.40 -29.10 -39.11
C GLY A 6 -35.20 -28.87 -40.06
N HIS A 7 -34.02 -28.69 -39.46
CA HIS A 7 -32.60 -28.97 -39.84
C HIS A 7 -32.13 -29.48 -41.24
N ALA A 8 -31.13 -28.72 -41.79
CA ALA A 8 -29.75 -29.09 -42.22
C ALA A 8 -29.48 -30.17 -43.33
N PRO A 9 -28.23 -30.44 -43.80
CA PRO A 9 -27.12 -29.61 -44.36
C PRO A 9 -26.42 -30.24 -45.63
N CYS A 10 -25.52 -29.54 -46.36
CA CYS A 10 -24.37 -30.10 -47.14
C CYS A 10 -23.58 -28.97 -47.87
N ARG A 11 -22.23 -28.90 -47.79
CA ARG A 11 -21.22 -29.39 -48.79
C ARG A 11 -21.51 -28.92 -50.22
N SER A 12 -20.60 -28.41 -51.05
CA SER A 12 -19.13 -28.47 -51.19
C SER A 12 -18.74 -27.65 -52.43
N LEU A 13 -17.46 -27.24 -52.58
CA LEU A 13 -16.63 -27.26 -53.82
C LEU A 13 -15.34 -26.43 -53.55
N LEU A 14 -14.20 -27.05 -53.15
CA LEU A 14 -13.03 -27.47 -53.97
C LEU A 14 -12.19 -26.27 -54.50
N LYS A 15 -10.84 -26.20 -54.53
CA LYS A 15 -9.73 -27.14 -54.31
C LYS A 15 -8.38 -26.36 -54.30
N GLN A 16 -7.33 -26.98 -53.72
CA GLN A 16 -5.87 -26.82 -53.97
C GLN A 16 -5.12 -25.58 -53.44
N SER A 17 -4.38 -25.71 -52.33
CA SER A 17 -2.94 -26.11 -52.31
C SER A 17 -2.27 -25.83 -50.93
N SER A 18 -1.92 -26.93 -50.24
CA SER A 18 -0.80 -27.13 -49.29
C SER A 18 -0.65 -26.31 -47.98
N PRO A 19 0.02 -26.89 -46.95
CA PRO A 19 -0.43 -26.85 -45.57
C PRO A 19 0.44 -25.97 -44.66
N SER A 20 -0.15 -25.40 -43.59
CA SER A 20 0.44 -25.14 -42.24
C SER A 20 -0.20 -23.90 -41.58
N ALA A 21 -1.44 -24.02 -41.07
CA ALA A 21 -1.95 -23.22 -39.94
C ALA A 21 -3.44 -23.56 -39.72
N SER A 22 -3.77 -24.12 -38.58
CA SER A 22 -5.15 -24.35 -38.13
C SER A 22 -5.70 -23.07 -37.50
N VAL A 23 -6.54 -22.33 -38.24
CA VAL A 23 -7.30 -21.19 -37.70
C VAL A 23 -8.65 -21.68 -37.21
N ARG A 24 -8.91 -21.57 -35.90
CA ARG A 24 -10.21 -21.87 -35.28
C ARG A 24 -10.95 -20.55 -35.07
N VAL A 25 -11.98 -20.27 -35.87
CA VAL A 25 -12.83 -19.08 -35.73
C VAL A 25 -14.03 -19.45 -34.85
N SER A 26 -14.18 -18.79 -33.70
CA SER A 26 -15.38 -18.83 -32.86
C SER A 26 -15.98 -17.43 -32.80
N CYS A 27 -17.22 -17.29 -33.28
CA CYS A 27 -17.96 -16.03 -33.21
C CYS A 27 -18.84 -15.99 -31.97
N LYS A 28 -18.62 -15.00 -31.09
CA LYS A 28 -19.62 -14.42 -30.19
C LYS A 28 -19.42 -12.89 -30.09
N PRO A 29 -20.49 -12.12 -29.84
CA PRO A 29 -20.54 -10.67 -30.09
C PRO A 29 -20.03 -9.83 -28.91
N TYR A 30 -19.37 -8.69 -29.23
CA TYR A 30 -19.07 -7.47 -28.45
C TYR A 30 -18.75 -7.62 -26.94
N ASN A 31 -17.60 -7.21 -26.39
CA ASN A 31 -16.87 -5.96 -26.57
C ASN A 31 -15.38 -6.11 -26.14
N SER A 32 -14.47 -5.48 -26.88
CA SER A 32 -13.02 -5.30 -26.62
C SER A 32 -12.10 -6.54 -26.63
N LEU A 33 -11.34 -6.72 -27.72
CA LEU A 33 -10.19 -7.62 -27.80
C LEU A 33 -8.94 -6.82 -28.21
N ARG A 34 -7.95 -6.77 -27.32
CA ARG A 34 -6.54 -6.49 -27.67
C ARG A 34 -6.02 -7.70 -28.45
N VAL A 35 -5.50 -7.48 -29.65
CA VAL A 35 -4.68 -8.47 -30.36
C VAL A 35 -3.22 -8.15 -30.08
N VAL A 36 -2.55 -9.03 -29.35
CA VAL A 36 -1.08 -9.04 -29.23
C VAL A 36 -0.57 -9.89 -30.38
N GLN A 37 0.02 -9.25 -31.39
CA GLN A 37 0.80 -9.95 -32.41
C GLN A 37 2.27 -9.80 -32.05
N GLN A 38 2.88 -10.90 -31.59
CA GLN A 38 4.31 -10.99 -31.36
C GLN A 38 4.97 -11.29 -32.71
N GLN A 39 5.50 -10.26 -33.36
CA GLN A 39 6.48 -10.40 -34.42
C GLN A 39 7.71 -9.54 -34.09
N SER A 40 8.86 -10.15 -34.35
CA SER A 40 10.21 -9.70 -34.08
C SER A 40 10.50 -8.26 -34.49
N ASN A 41 11.25 -7.54 -33.64
CA ASN A 41 12.11 -6.39 -33.94
C ASN A 41 11.61 -5.45 -35.05
N GLN A 42 10.87 -4.40 -34.67
CA GLN A 42 11.15 -2.99 -34.99
C GLN A 42 10.06 -2.10 -34.34
N ARG A 43 10.47 -1.11 -33.53
CA ARG A 43 9.55 -0.12 -32.95
C ARG A 43 9.19 0.93 -34.01
N ARG A 44 7.90 1.15 -34.27
CA ARG A 44 7.41 2.41 -34.85
C ARG A 44 6.17 2.89 -34.10
N LEU A 45 6.19 4.15 -33.68
CA LEU A 45 5.09 4.88 -33.08
C LEU A 45 4.05 5.21 -34.16
N CYS A 46 2.77 4.97 -33.87
CA CYS A 46 1.65 5.61 -34.56
C CYS A 46 0.76 6.30 -33.53
N THR A 47 0.69 7.62 -33.60
CA THR A 47 -0.25 8.50 -32.89
C THR A 47 -1.64 8.39 -33.52
N TRP A 48 -2.69 8.24 -32.70
CA TRP A 48 -4.08 8.34 -33.17
C TRP A 48 -4.59 9.76 -32.97
N ASN A 49 -4.82 10.48 -34.07
CA ASN A 49 -5.70 11.64 -34.09
C ASN A 49 -7.14 11.18 -34.36
N THR A 50 -8.06 11.77 -33.61
CA THR A 50 -9.51 11.57 -33.67
C THR A 50 -10.10 11.92 -35.04
N ALA A 51 -10.93 11.04 -35.60
CA ALA A 51 -11.89 11.42 -36.64
C ALA A 51 -13.18 10.61 -36.54
N SER A 52 -14.27 11.35 -36.39
CA SER A 52 -15.70 11.01 -36.40
C SER A 52 -16.16 10.30 -37.67
N PHE A 53 -17.09 9.36 -37.56
CA PHE A 53 -17.74 8.71 -38.71
C PHE A 53 -19.24 9.05 -38.75
N SER A 54 -19.66 9.66 -39.86
CA SER A 54 -21.05 9.85 -40.29
C SER A 54 -21.35 8.86 -41.41
N GLN A 55 -22.56 8.29 -41.43
CA GLN A 55 -23.02 7.30 -42.39
C GLN A 55 -23.26 7.91 -43.78
N SER A 56 -22.66 7.33 -44.82
CA SER A 56 -23.30 7.17 -46.12
C SER A 56 -22.59 6.11 -46.98
N SER A 57 -23.38 5.52 -47.86
CA SER A 57 -23.15 4.34 -48.69
C SER A 57 -21.99 4.41 -49.70
N THR A 58 -21.80 3.27 -50.38
CA THR A 58 -21.13 3.04 -51.66
C THR A 58 -19.62 2.74 -51.66
N ARG A 59 -19.33 1.43 -51.64
CA ARG A 59 -18.28 0.68 -52.35
C ARG A 59 -17.23 1.53 -53.10
N SER A 60 -15.99 1.60 -52.59
CA SER A 60 -14.82 1.89 -53.42
C SER A 60 -13.54 1.28 -52.84
N GLN A 61 -12.70 0.82 -53.77
CA GLN A 61 -11.55 -0.05 -53.62
C GLN A 61 -10.37 0.61 -52.89
N ILE A 62 -9.61 -0.19 -52.14
CA ILE A 62 -8.30 0.19 -51.61
C ILE A 62 -7.29 0.14 -52.77
N ARG A 63 -6.76 1.30 -53.17
CA ARG A 63 -5.54 1.41 -53.99
C ARG A 63 -4.36 1.69 -53.08
N CYS A 64 -3.35 0.82 -53.10
CA CYS A 64 -2.00 1.18 -52.67
C CYS A 64 -1.34 1.95 -53.82
N SER A 65 -0.93 3.20 -53.57
CA SER A 65 -0.09 3.97 -54.50
C SER A 65 1.32 4.02 -53.92
N ALA A 66 2.27 3.40 -54.62
CA ALA A 66 3.69 3.69 -54.49
C ALA A 66 3.98 4.98 -55.26
N GLN A 67 4.85 5.85 -54.74
CA GLN A 67 5.32 7.02 -55.49
C GLN A 67 6.83 7.22 -55.29
N GLN A 68 7.50 7.38 -56.43
CA GLN A 68 8.94 7.40 -56.71
C GLN A 68 9.69 8.67 -56.26
N ASP A 69 10.96 8.44 -55.95
CA ASP A 69 12.22 9.09 -56.39
C ASP A 69 12.25 10.60 -56.72
N VAL A 70 13.19 11.31 -56.07
CA VAL A 70 13.96 12.44 -56.62
C VAL A 70 15.41 12.33 -56.12
N GLU A 71 16.35 12.66 -57.00
CA GLU A 71 17.76 12.25 -57.04
C GLU A 71 18.74 13.44 -56.83
N VAL A 72 19.98 13.12 -56.41
CA VAL A 72 21.30 13.79 -56.59
C VAL A 72 21.67 15.10 -55.85
N HIS A 73 22.68 15.05 -54.95
CA HIS A 73 24.09 15.51 -55.20
C HIS A 73 25.02 15.34 -53.98
N THR A 74 26.16 14.67 -54.19
CA THR A 74 27.38 14.65 -53.35
C THR A 74 28.34 15.80 -53.72
N PRO A 75 29.38 16.07 -52.91
CA PRO A 75 30.70 15.54 -53.26
C PRO A 75 31.54 14.97 -52.09
N GLU A 76 32.44 14.06 -52.46
CA GLU A 76 33.58 13.49 -51.69
C GLU A 76 34.67 14.54 -51.35
N ILE A 77 35.54 14.22 -50.38
CA ILE A 77 37.02 14.17 -50.52
C ILE A 77 37.63 13.33 -49.37
N LEU A 78 38.56 12.45 -49.80
CA LEU A 78 39.51 11.50 -49.17
C LEU A 78 40.58 12.21 -48.27
N ASP A 79 41.53 11.63 -47.53
CA ASP A 79 41.94 10.29 -47.07
C ASP A 79 43.08 10.52 -46.03
N ASP A 80 43.38 9.47 -45.26
CA ASP A 80 44.74 8.99 -44.89
C ASP A 80 45.61 9.51 -43.71
N LEU A 81 45.93 8.51 -42.86
CA LEU A 81 47.25 8.02 -42.41
C LEU A 81 47.86 8.38 -41.02
N ASP A 82 48.10 7.27 -40.31
CA ASP A 82 49.32 6.82 -39.60
C ASP A 82 49.58 7.04 -38.10
N MET A 83 49.87 5.90 -37.47
CA MET A 83 50.49 5.66 -36.16
C MET A 83 52.03 5.77 -36.26
N PRO A 84 52.76 5.89 -35.14
CA PRO A 84 53.59 4.74 -34.72
C PRO A 84 53.77 4.54 -33.20
N GLU A 85 54.23 3.33 -32.85
CA GLU A 85 54.71 2.83 -31.55
C GLU A 85 55.98 3.56 -31.04
N ASN A 86 56.16 3.61 -29.71
CA ASN A 86 57.38 3.14 -29.01
C ASN A 86 57.28 3.26 -27.47
N LEU A 87 57.71 2.18 -26.79
CA LEU A 87 58.09 2.05 -25.37
C LEU A 87 59.56 2.48 -25.20
N PRO A 88 60.08 2.88 -24.00
CA PRO A 88 60.28 1.92 -22.89
C PRO A 88 60.18 2.45 -21.43
N THR A 89 60.12 1.46 -20.54
CA THR A 89 60.28 1.35 -19.08
C THR A 89 61.00 2.46 -18.28
N THR A 90 60.52 2.76 -17.07
CA THR A 90 61.33 2.77 -15.82
C THR A 90 60.46 2.85 -14.55
N SER A 91 61.03 2.34 -13.46
CA SER A 91 60.52 2.05 -12.12
C SER A 91 60.46 3.26 -11.16
N HIS A 92 59.96 2.99 -9.93
CA HIS A 92 59.92 3.81 -8.69
C HIS A 92 58.56 4.45 -8.41
N SER A 93 57.73 3.94 -7.49
CA SER A 93 57.83 3.85 -6.02
C SER A 93 57.57 5.17 -5.28
N THR A 94 56.59 5.09 -4.36
CA THR A 94 56.34 5.92 -3.16
C THR A 94 55.77 7.32 -3.34
N GLU A 95 54.50 7.50 -2.95
CA GLU A 95 54.03 8.74 -2.31
C GLU A 95 52.74 8.48 -1.50
N GLU A 96 52.89 8.39 -0.18
CA GLU A 96 51.84 8.71 0.79
C GLU A 96 52.51 9.43 1.96
N GLN A 97 52.29 10.75 2.06
CA GLN A 97 52.39 11.49 3.32
C GLN A 97 51.54 12.78 3.25
N HIS A 98 50.61 12.89 4.22
CA HIS A 98 50.34 14.07 5.06
C HIS A 98 49.83 15.38 4.41
N LEU A 99 49.04 16.28 5.03
CA LEU A 99 48.30 16.45 6.29
C LEU A 99 47.71 17.89 6.20
N SER A 100 46.85 18.28 7.15
CA SER A 100 46.53 19.65 7.59
C SER A 100 45.44 20.41 6.80
N THR A 101 44.25 20.70 7.35
CA THR A 101 43.82 21.61 8.45
C THR A 101 43.98 23.10 8.19
N SER A 102 42.84 23.81 8.11
CA SER A 102 42.52 25.16 8.61
C SER A 102 41.23 25.60 7.88
N SER A 103 40.24 26.33 8.39
CA SER A 103 40.04 27.19 9.56
C SER A 103 38.54 27.55 9.63
N GLY A 104 37.91 27.59 10.80
CA GLY A 104 36.66 28.35 11.04
C GLY A 104 36.96 29.84 11.30
N PRO A 105 36.05 30.68 11.87
CA PRO A 105 34.70 30.40 12.41
C PRO A 105 33.64 31.56 12.26
N GLN A 106 32.44 31.37 12.87
CA GLN A 106 31.45 32.38 13.35
C GLN A 106 30.46 33.09 12.39
N GLN A 107 29.23 32.54 12.31
CA GLN A 107 27.90 33.18 12.45
C GLN A 107 26.88 32.09 12.08
N LEU A 108 26.18 31.46 13.04
CA LEU A 108 24.82 31.82 13.40
C LEU A 108 24.48 31.18 14.76
N ALA A 109 24.59 31.97 15.81
CA ALA A 109 24.00 31.70 17.12
C ALA A 109 23.34 32.99 17.60
N SER A 110 22.03 33.16 17.35
CA SER A 110 21.21 34.22 17.96
C SER A 110 19.70 34.02 17.75
N TRP A 111 19.22 32.80 18.01
CA TRP A 111 17.81 32.56 18.37
C TRP A 111 17.78 31.75 19.67
N ALA A 112 18.35 32.33 20.73
CA ALA A 112 17.53 33.01 21.73
C ALA A 112 16.69 32.00 22.53
N LEU A 113 17.34 31.55 23.60
CA LEU A 113 16.86 30.76 24.71
C LEU A 113 15.61 31.37 25.35
N GLY A 114 14.70 30.52 25.82
CA GLY A 114 13.59 30.93 26.66
C GLY A 114 12.87 29.75 27.32
N GLY A 115 13.27 29.46 28.56
CA GLY A 115 12.41 29.04 29.69
C GLY A 115 11.26 28.03 29.52
N GLN A 116 11.33 26.98 30.35
CA GLN A 116 10.24 26.25 31.01
C GLN A 116 9.08 25.62 30.20
N HIS A 117 8.96 24.30 30.41
CA HIS A 117 7.76 23.43 30.31
C HIS A 117 6.93 23.38 29.01
N LYS A 118 6.86 22.16 28.43
CA LYS A 118 5.63 21.38 28.11
C LYS A 118 5.97 20.31 27.05
N GLY A 119 6.41 19.14 27.51
CA GLY A 119 6.51 17.95 26.66
C GLY A 119 5.12 17.41 26.35
N LEU A 120 4.50 17.88 25.27
CA LEU A 120 3.42 17.18 24.54
C LEU A 120 3.05 17.84 23.20
N THR A 121 3.55 19.04 22.88
CA THR A 121 3.15 19.80 21.68
C THR A 121 4.04 19.60 20.45
N SER A 122 5.18 18.89 20.55
CA SER A 122 6.11 18.72 19.43
C SER A 122 5.77 17.57 18.47
N LEU A 123 5.00 16.56 18.89
CA LEU A 123 4.69 15.39 18.05
C LEU A 123 3.78 15.74 16.86
N LEU A 124 2.88 16.71 17.01
CA LEU A 124 2.00 17.18 15.93
C LEU A 124 2.74 17.98 14.86
N GLY A 125 3.80 18.72 15.25
CA GLY A 125 4.63 19.49 14.34
C GLY A 125 5.50 18.60 13.45
N PHE A 126 6.07 17.52 14.00
CA PHE A 126 6.89 16.58 13.22
C PHE A 126 6.09 15.80 12.17
N ALA A 127 4.84 15.41 12.47
CA ALA A 127 3.98 14.75 11.49
C ALA A 127 3.60 15.66 10.32
N GLY A 128 3.31 16.93 10.61
CA GLY A 128 3.05 17.95 9.59
C GLY A 128 4.28 18.22 8.72
N VAL A 129 5.48 18.33 9.30
CA VAL A 129 6.72 18.61 8.55
C VAL A 129 7.21 17.39 7.75
N ALA A 130 7.11 16.18 8.30
CA ALA A 130 7.48 14.96 7.58
C ALA A 130 6.61 14.71 6.35
N LEU A 131 5.32 15.08 6.40
CA LEU A 131 4.40 14.99 5.26
C LEU A 131 4.43 16.25 4.36
N ALA A 132 4.66 17.44 4.90
CA ALA A 132 4.73 18.69 4.13
C ALA A 132 6.01 18.80 3.29
N GLY A 133 7.13 18.20 3.74
CA GLY A 133 8.36 18.07 2.93
C GLY A 133 8.16 17.27 1.63
N ILE A 134 7.02 16.60 1.50
CA ILE A 134 6.64 15.76 0.35
C ILE A 134 5.70 16.50 -0.61
N ALA A 135 5.12 17.63 -0.20
CA ALA A 135 4.12 18.37 -0.98
C ALA A 135 4.72 19.19 -2.14
N GLY A 136 6.05 19.22 -2.28
CA GLY A 136 6.77 20.02 -3.29
C GLY A 136 7.47 19.22 -4.40
N ILE A 137 7.26 17.91 -4.50
CA ILE A 137 7.97 17.04 -5.46
C ILE A 137 7.05 16.74 -6.66
N ASP A 138 7.54 17.00 -7.87
CA ASP A 138 6.82 16.84 -9.14
C ASP A 138 6.20 15.43 -9.30
N LEU A 139 4.87 15.41 -9.40
CA LEU A 139 4.00 14.23 -9.24
C LEU A 139 3.82 13.41 -10.53
N ARG A 140 4.46 13.78 -11.65
CA ARG A 140 4.23 13.13 -12.96
C ARG A 140 5.36 12.20 -13.44
N GLY A 141 6.35 11.90 -12.58
CA GLY A 141 7.54 11.10 -12.95
C GLY A 141 8.04 10.11 -11.88
N PRO A 142 9.32 9.69 -11.94
CA PRO A 142 9.96 8.84 -10.91
C PRO A 142 9.95 9.44 -9.49
N GLY A 143 9.57 10.71 -9.34
CA GLY A 143 9.36 11.39 -8.06
C GLY A 143 8.33 10.73 -7.15
N SER A 144 7.28 10.09 -7.69
CA SER A 144 6.27 9.42 -6.86
C SER A 144 6.79 8.16 -6.15
N THR A 145 7.73 7.44 -6.78
CA THR A 145 8.43 6.30 -6.18
C THR A 145 9.36 6.79 -5.07
N LEU A 146 10.10 7.88 -5.32
CA LEU A 146 10.95 8.49 -4.30
C LEU A 146 10.13 8.97 -3.09
N GLN A 147 8.95 9.54 -3.33
CA GLN A 147 7.99 9.92 -2.29
C GLN A 147 7.50 8.72 -1.48
N ALA A 148 7.09 7.63 -2.12
CA ALA A 148 6.68 6.41 -1.41
C ALA A 148 7.83 5.83 -0.56
N ILE A 149 9.05 5.80 -1.10
CA ILE A 149 10.25 5.40 -0.36
C ILE A 149 10.51 6.34 0.81
N SER A 150 10.34 7.65 0.63
CA SER A 150 10.53 8.64 1.69
C SER A 150 9.53 8.47 2.82
N VAL A 151 8.27 8.16 2.50
CA VAL A 151 7.25 7.82 3.51
C VAL A 151 7.67 6.58 4.29
N LEU A 152 8.09 5.51 3.63
CA LEU A 152 8.57 4.30 4.32
C LEU A 152 9.80 4.57 5.19
N ALA A 153 10.77 5.32 4.68
CA ALA A 153 11.96 5.72 5.42
C ALA A 153 11.61 6.52 6.68
N ALA A 154 10.67 7.46 6.57
CA ALA A 154 10.19 8.25 7.70
C ALA A 154 9.51 7.36 8.76
N ILE A 155 8.66 6.43 8.34
CA ILE A 155 7.98 5.49 9.26
C ILE A 155 8.99 4.68 10.06
N VAL A 156 9.97 4.08 9.40
CA VAL A 156 11.00 3.29 10.09
C VAL A 156 11.89 4.19 10.95
N THR A 157 12.24 5.39 10.49
CA THR A 157 13.03 6.33 11.29
C THR A 157 12.32 6.70 12.60
N ILE A 158 11.00 6.94 12.56
CA ILE A 158 10.21 7.24 13.75
C ILE A 158 10.16 6.04 14.71
N HIS A 159 10.06 4.82 14.18
CA HIS A 159 10.15 3.60 14.96
C HIS A 159 11.47 3.51 15.74
N GLU A 160 12.61 3.61 15.03
CA GLU A 160 13.94 3.57 15.64
C GLU A 160 14.17 4.72 16.62
N LEU A 161 13.67 5.90 16.28
CA LEU A 161 13.72 7.08 17.15
C LEU A 161 12.99 6.84 18.47
N GLY A 162 11.90 6.05 18.46
CA GLY A 162 11.20 5.61 19.67
C GLY A 162 12.13 4.91 20.64
N HIS A 163 12.82 3.85 20.19
CA HIS A 163 13.80 3.12 21.01
C HIS A 163 14.93 4.03 21.48
N PHE A 164 15.46 4.86 20.58
CA PHE A 164 16.56 5.77 20.88
C PHE A 164 16.21 6.77 21.99
N ILE A 165 15.06 7.44 21.85
CA ILE A 165 14.58 8.42 22.84
C ILE A 165 14.31 7.73 24.17
N ALA A 166 13.67 6.56 24.17
CA ALA A 166 13.38 5.83 25.40
C ALA A 166 14.65 5.31 26.11
N ALA A 167 15.68 4.93 25.37
CA ALA A 167 16.96 4.55 25.95
C ALA A 167 17.68 5.77 26.57
N ARG A 168 17.79 6.86 25.81
CA ARG A 168 18.50 8.08 26.26
C ARG A 168 17.78 8.77 27.41
N SER A 169 16.45 8.76 27.47
CA SER A 169 15.69 9.33 28.60
C SER A 169 15.91 8.57 29.91
N GLN A 170 16.32 7.31 29.83
CA GLN A 170 16.68 6.46 30.97
C GLN A 170 18.21 6.37 31.18
N ASN A 171 18.99 7.24 30.54
CA ASN A 171 20.46 7.24 30.58
C ASN A 171 21.09 5.88 30.20
N ILE A 172 20.43 5.11 29.32
CA ILE A 172 20.98 3.85 28.81
C ILE A 172 21.98 4.16 27.70
N HIS A 173 23.11 3.46 27.69
CA HIS A 173 24.13 3.63 26.67
C HIS A 173 23.65 3.14 25.31
N VAL A 174 23.81 3.99 24.30
CA VAL A 174 23.53 3.70 22.89
C VAL A 174 24.80 4.00 22.12
N THR A 175 25.20 3.11 21.22
CA THR A 175 26.46 3.23 20.48
C THR A 175 26.23 3.68 19.04
N LYS A 176 25.12 3.26 18.43
CA LYS A 176 24.78 3.62 17.05
C LYS A 176 23.29 3.88 16.87
N PHE A 177 22.98 4.90 16.08
CA PHE A 177 21.66 5.17 15.54
C PHE A 177 21.79 5.23 14.02
N SER A 178 21.26 4.20 13.34
CA SER A 178 21.40 4.06 11.89
C SER A 178 20.05 4.07 11.20
N ILE A 179 19.92 4.89 10.16
CA ILE A 179 18.77 4.88 9.26
C ILE A 179 19.19 4.13 7.99
N GLY A 180 18.44 3.08 7.66
CA GLY A 180 18.67 2.21 6.53
C GLY A 180 19.64 1.04 6.77
N PHE A 181 19.89 0.27 5.71
CA PHE A 181 20.82 -0.85 5.64
C PHE A 181 21.85 -0.67 4.51
N GLY A 182 22.88 -1.52 4.50
CA GLY A 182 23.91 -1.55 3.46
C GLY A 182 25.07 -0.56 3.71
N PRO A 183 25.79 -0.13 2.66
CA PRO A 183 26.94 0.77 2.81
C PRO A 183 26.51 2.13 3.37
N VAL A 184 27.40 2.71 4.18
CA VAL A 184 27.19 4.00 4.83
C VAL A 184 27.40 5.11 3.80
N LEU A 185 26.40 5.96 3.62
CA LEU A 185 26.47 7.15 2.77
C LEU A 185 27.02 8.34 3.55
N PHE A 186 26.48 8.56 4.74
CA PHE A 186 26.90 9.63 5.64
C PHE A 186 27.04 9.08 7.05
N LYS A 187 28.09 9.49 7.74
CA LYS A 187 28.33 9.18 9.16
C LYS A 187 28.70 10.44 9.92
N TYR A 188 28.20 10.54 11.14
CA TYR A 188 28.55 11.57 12.09
C TYR A 188 28.80 10.92 13.45
N GLN A 189 30.04 11.03 13.94
CA GLN A 189 30.40 10.51 15.25
C GLN A 189 30.09 11.57 16.32
N GLY A 190 29.05 11.34 17.11
CA GLY A 190 28.79 12.10 18.32
C GLY A 190 29.66 11.63 19.50
N PRO A 191 29.49 12.23 20.69
CA PRO A 191 30.27 11.87 21.87
C PRO A 191 30.10 10.39 22.28
N ASP A 192 28.85 9.94 22.32
CA ASP A 192 28.49 8.56 22.71
C ASP A 192 27.96 7.72 21.55
N VAL A 193 27.33 8.38 20.56
CA VAL A 193 26.50 7.74 19.53
C VAL A 193 27.06 8.05 18.14
N GLU A 194 27.25 7.02 17.33
CA GLU A 194 27.47 7.13 15.88
C GLU A 194 26.11 7.27 15.17
N TYR A 195 25.90 8.35 14.45
CA TYR A 195 24.74 8.56 13.60
C TYR A 195 25.10 8.21 12.15
N ALA A 196 24.36 7.30 11.53
CA ALA A 196 24.65 6.84 10.17
C ALA A 196 23.40 6.86 9.28
N LEU A 197 23.57 7.33 8.05
CA LEU A 197 22.59 7.18 6.97
C LEU A 197 23.17 6.21 5.94
N ARG A 198 22.41 5.17 5.60
CA ARG A 198 22.85 4.08 4.70
C ARG A 198 22.06 4.06 3.40
N ALA A 199 22.61 3.37 2.40
CA ALA A 199 22.10 3.40 1.03
C ALA A 199 20.68 2.84 0.84
N ILE A 200 20.26 1.87 1.66
CA ILE A 200 18.95 1.23 1.52
C ILE A 200 18.02 1.77 2.63
N PRO A 201 17.04 2.64 2.33
CA PRO A 201 16.19 3.29 3.34
C PRO A 201 15.04 2.39 3.85
N LEU A 202 15.14 1.08 3.68
CA LEU A 202 14.13 0.07 4.07
C LEU A 202 14.46 -0.54 5.43
N GLY A 203 14.74 0.29 6.43
CA GLY A 203 15.18 -0.20 7.72
C GLY A 203 15.87 0.84 8.58
N GLY A 204 16.35 0.39 9.73
CA GLY A 204 17.18 1.13 10.66
C GLY A 204 17.51 0.22 11.84
N PHE A 205 18.38 0.69 12.73
CA PHE A 205 18.61 0.02 14.00
C PHE A 205 19.22 0.97 15.02
N VAL A 206 18.91 0.71 16.29
CA VAL A 206 19.60 1.26 17.46
C VAL A 206 20.49 0.17 18.05
N ALA A 207 21.80 0.42 18.08
CA ALA A 207 22.76 -0.53 18.66
C ALA A 207 23.08 -0.17 20.11
N PHE A 208 23.12 -1.20 20.95
CA PHE A 208 23.53 -1.09 22.36
C PHE A 208 24.96 -1.63 22.51
N PRO A 209 25.74 -1.16 23.51
CA PRO A 209 27.07 -1.71 23.77
C PRO A 209 27.07 -3.20 24.11
N ASP A 210 25.92 -3.72 24.57
CA ASP A 210 25.73 -5.12 24.92
C ASP A 210 26.00 -6.10 23.76
N ASP A 211 25.90 -5.62 22.52
CA ASP A 211 26.02 -6.41 21.30
C ASP A 211 27.45 -6.47 20.72
N ASP A 212 28.40 -5.67 21.25
CA ASP A 212 29.76 -5.60 20.72
C ASP A 212 30.83 -6.01 21.76
N PRO A 213 31.46 -7.18 21.61
CA PRO A 213 32.53 -7.64 22.49
C PRO A 213 33.72 -6.69 22.57
N LYS A 214 33.93 -5.85 21.54
CA LYS A 214 35.04 -4.90 21.48
C LYS A 214 34.81 -3.67 22.36
N LEU A 215 33.56 -3.45 22.80
CA LEU A 215 33.19 -2.32 23.63
C LEU A 215 33.23 -2.63 25.13
N VAL A 216 33.58 -3.86 25.53
CA VAL A 216 33.66 -4.31 26.93
C VAL A 216 34.70 -3.51 27.73
N GLU A 217 35.78 -3.04 27.10
CA GLU A 217 36.77 -2.17 27.76
C GLU A 217 36.20 -0.77 28.06
N LYS A 218 35.33 -0.25 27.19
CA LYS A 218 34.70 1.06 27.33
C LYS A 218 33.46 1.02 28.24
N TYR A 219 32.74 -0.09 28.25
CA TYR A 219 31.53 -0.31 29.03
C TYR A 219 31.67 -1.61 29.85
N PRO A 220 32.07 -1.52 31.14
CA PRO A 220 32.20 -2.67 32.01
C PRO A 220 30.92 -3.50 32.09
N LYS A 221 31.04 -4.83 32.21
CA LYS A 221 29.87 -5.74 32.20
C LYS A 221 28.84 -5.46 33.29
N ASP A 222 29.29 -4.91 34.42
CA ASP A 222 28.45 -4.59 35.59
C ASP A 222 27.87 -3.16 35.55
N ASP A 223 28.08 -2.42 34.46
CA ASP A 223 27.57 -1.07 34.31
C ASP A 223 26.02 -1.06 34.36
N PRO A 224 25.40 -0.34 35.32
CA PRO A 224 23.96 -0.30 35.48
C PRO A 224 23.23 0.37 34.30
N ASN A 225 23.93 1.15 33.48
CA ASN A 225 23.40 1.85 32.31
C ASN A 225 23.41 1.00 31.03
N LEU A 226 23.83 -0.27 31.11
CA LEU A 226 23.65 -1.25 30.04
C LEU A 226 22.21 -1.76 30.02
N LEU A 227 21.63 -1.91 28.83
CA LEU A 227 20.25 -2.33 28.66
C LEU A 227 20.00 -3.69 29.33
N LYS A 228 20.92 -4.64 29.19
CA LYS A 228 20.81 -5.97 29.82
C LYS A 228 20.80 -5.95 31.35
N ASN A 229 21.35 -4.91 31.97
CA ASN A 229 21.47 -4.76 33.42
C ASN A 229 20.30 -3.99 34.04
N ARG A 230 19.51 -3.29 33.22
CA ARG A 230 18.33 -2.56 33.68
C ARG A 230 17.21 -3.48 34.18
N PRO A 231 16.36 -3.00 35.10
CA PRO A 231 15.14 -3.69 35.50
C PRO A 231 14.23 -4.03 34.31
N VAL A 232 13.41 -5.07 34.44
CA VAL A 232 12.50 -5.52 33.38
C VAL A 232 11.60 -4.40 32.86
N LYS A 233 11.13 -3.51 33.74
CA LYS A 233 10.24 -2.38 33.38
C LYS A 233 10.92 -1.41 32.43
N ASP A 234 12.16 -1.04 32.72
CA ASP A 234 12.95 -0.09 31.93
C ASP A 234 13.27 -0.66 30.55
N ARG A 235 13.66 -1.95 30.51
CA ARG A 235 13.88 -2.66 29.23
C ARG A 235 12.59 -2.78 28.43
N ALA A 236 11.48 -3.11 29.07
CA ALA A 236 10.17 -3.19 28.42
C ALA A 236 9.75 -1.83 27.85
N LEU A 237 10.05 -0.72 28.53
CA LEU A 237 9.80 0.62 28.01
C LEU A 237 10.63 0.89 26.75
N VAL A 238 11.94 0.60 26.77
CA VAL A 238 12.80 0.78 25.58
C VAL A 238 12.32 -0.08 24.41
N ILE A 239 12.02 -1.35 24.64
CA ILE A 239 11.62 -2.28 23.58
C ILE A 239 10.22 -1.96 23.05
N SER A 240 9.27 -1.54 23.89
CA SER A 240 7.94 -1.13 23.40
C SER A 240 7.91 0.27 22.77
N ALA A 241 8.96 1.07 22.95
CA ALA A 241 8.96 2.46 22.49
C ALA A 241 8.84 2.61 20.97
N GLY A 242 9.39 1.69 20.18
CA GLY A 242 9.22 1.70 18.72
C GLY A 242 7.76 1.46 18.31
N ILE A 243 7.08 0.50 18.94
CA ILE A 243 5.64 0.24 18.73
C ILE A 243 4.81 1.48 19.11
N ILE A 244 5.10 2.07 20.28
CA ILE A 244 4.41 3.26 20.78
C ILE A 244 4.64 4.44 19.82
N ALA A 245 5.86 4.66 19.34
CA ALA A 245 6.20 5.72 18.41
C ALA A 245 5.40 5.61 17.10
N ASN A 246 5.28 4.41 16.53
CA ASN A 246 4.48 4.20 15.32
C ASN A 246 2.98 4.43 15.56
N CYS A 247 2.44 4.00 16.70
CA CYS A 247 1.05 4.28 17.08
C CYS A 247 0.80 5.79 17.22
N LEU A 248 1.70 6.51 17.91
CA LEU A 248 1.62 7.96 18.05
C LEU A 248 1.75 8.68 16.71
N PHE A 249 2.63 8.20 15.83
CA PHE A 249 2.84 8.78 14.52
C PHE A 249 1.62 8.56 13.60
N ALA A 250 1.09 7.34 13.55
CA ALA A 250 -0.17 7.05 12.86
C ALA A 250 -1.31 7.94 13.36
N PHE A 251 -1.46 8.08 14.67
CA PHE A 251 -2.49 8.94 15.26
C PHE A 251 -2.29 10.42 14.86
N SER A 252 -1.05 10.89 14.87
CA SER A 252 -0.70 12.26 14.45
C SER A 252 -0.99 12.51 12.97
N ILE A 253 -0.73 11.53 12.10
CA ILE A 253 -1.07 11.56 10.67
C ILE A 253 -2.59 11.67 10.49
N LEU A 254 -3.38 10.87 11.20
CA LEU A 254 -4.85 10.90 11.13
C LEU A 254 -5.43 12.20 11.68
N LEU A 255 -4.85 12.73 12.76
CA LEU A 255 -5.25 14.02 13.31
C LEU A 255 -4.96 15.16 12.33
N ALA A 256 -3.80 15.13 11.67
CA ALA A 256 -3.47 16.06 10.59
C ALA A 256 -4.44 15.91 9.41
N GLN A 257 -4.77 14.68 8.99
CA GLN A 257 -5.73 14.40 7.93
C GLN A 257 -7.10 15.03 8.24
N VAL A 258 -7.67 14.73 9.41
CA VAL A 258 -8.99 15.24 9.83
C VAL A 258 -9.03 16.77 9.87
N SER A 259 -7.93 17.40 10.27
CA SER A 259 -7.86 18.86 10.47
C SER A 259 -7.60 19.63 9.18
N THR A 260 -6.97 19.03 8.18
CA THR A 260 -6.53 19.72 6.95
C THR A 260 -7.36 19.28 5.74
N VAL A 261 -7.28 18.00 5.43
CA VAL A 261 -7.84 17.37 4.24
C VAL A 261 -9.26 16.87 4.50
N GLY A 262 -9.62 16.62 5.76
CA GLY A 262 -10.87 16.00 6.17
C GLY A 262 -10.91 14.51 5.85
N VAL A 263 -11.84 13.81 6.50
CA VAL A 263 -12.07 12.37 6.26
C VAL A 263 -13.45 12.16 5.65
N THR A 264 -13.55 11.16 4.77
CA THR A 264 -14.84 10.74 4.22
C THR A 264 -15.56 9.90 5.26
N GLU A 265 -16.63 10.43 5.83
CA GLU A 265 -17.55 9.65 6.66
C GLU A 265 -18.76 9.19 5.83
N SER A 266 -19.07 7.90 5.95
CA SER A 266 -20.33 7.34 5.46
C SER A 266 -21.40 7.55 6.52
N LYS A 267 -22.30 8.52 6.29
CA LYS A 267 -23.52 8.66 7.10
C LYS A 267 -24.59 7.76 6.49
N PHE A 268 -24.87 6.66 7.18
CA PHE A 268 -25.97 5.77 6.81
C PHE A 268 -27.27 6.42 7.22
N SER A 269 -28.13 6.67 6.24
CA SER A 269 -29.51 7.06 6.44
C SER A 269 -30.39 5.81 6.47
N THR A 270 -31.62 5.96 6.95
CA THR A 270 -32.60 4.88 6.94
C THR A 270 -32.84 4.37 5.52
N GLY A 271 -32.88 3.05 5.37
CA GLY A 271 -33.27 2.40 4.13
C GLY A 271 -32.13 1.85 3.27
N VAL A 272 -32.51 1.23 2.15
CA VAL A 272 -31.62 0.57 1.19
C VAL A 272 -31.94 1.11 -0.20
N VAL A 273 -30.94 1.68 -0.88
CA VAL A 273 -31.08 2.24 -2.22
C VAL A 273 -31.03 1.11 -3.24
N ILE A 274 -31.76 1.29 -4.34
CA ILE A 274 -31.80 0.37 -5.49
C ILE A 274 -31.07 1.03 -6.67
N PRO A 275 -29.77 0.76 -6.88
CA PRO A 275 -29.03 1.39 -7.97
C PRO A 275 -29.44 0.88 -9.35
N GLN A 276 -29.88 -0.38 -9.42
CA GLN A 276 -30.18 -1.05 -10.67
C GLN A 276 -31.34 -2.05 -10.50
N VAL A 277 -32.20 -2.13 -11.50
CA VAL A 277 -33.30 -3.11 -11.58
C VAL A 277 -33.10 -3.95 -12.85
N PHE A 278 -33.09 -5.27 -12.72
CA PHE A 278 -32.89 -6.16 -13.88
C PHE A 278 -34.19 -6.32 -14.68
N GLU A 279 -34.08 -6.32 -16.01
CA GLU A 279 -35.22 -6.53 -16.90
C GLU A 279 -35.85 -7.92 -16.71
N GLY A 280 -37.18 -7.98 -16.70
CA GLY A 280 -37.96 -9.20 -16.50
C GLY A 280 -37.95 -9.74 -15.07
N ALA A 281 -37.29 -9.04 -14.13
CA ALA A 281 -37.26 -9.45 -12.74
C ALA A 281 -38.56 -9.13 -11.99
N VAL A 282 -38.80 -9.85 -10.89
CA VAL A 282 -39.93 -9.62 -9.98
C VAL A 282 -39.99 -8.18 -9.48
N GLY A 283 -38.84 -7.59 -9.14
CA GLY A 283 -38.76 -6.20 -8.69
C GLY A 283 -39.27 -5.23 -9.74
N GLN A 284 -38.87 -5.42 -11.01
CA GLN A 284 -39.37 -4.60 -12.12
C GLN A 284 -40.88 -4.78 -12.32
N MET A 285 -41.37 -6.02 -12.31
CA MET A 285 -42.79 -6.33 -12.46
C MET A 285 -43.66 -5.78 -11.31
N ALA A 286 -43.09 -5.70 -10.10
CA ALA A 286 -43.73 -5.07 -8.94
C ALA A 286 -43.72 -3.53 -9.01
N GLY A 287 -43.08 -2.94 -10.03
CA GLY A 287 -43.03 -1.50 -10.24
C GLY A 287 -41.89 -0.79 -9.50
N ILE A 288 -40.89 -1.52 -9.02
CA ILE A 288 -39.66 -0.94 -8.47
C ILE A 288 -38.84 -0.30 -9.60
N GLN A 289 -38.27 0.86 -9.33
CA GLN A 289 -37.49 1.65 -10.26
C GLN A 289 -36.07 1.91 -9.73
N GLU A 290 -35.15 2.22 -10.63
CA GLU A 290 -33.80 2.64 -10.28
C GLU A 290 -33.83 3.97 -9.50
N GLY A 291 -33.05 4.05 -8.43
CA GLY A 291 -33.01 5.18 -7.51
C GLY A 291 -34.04 5.15 -6.38
N ASP A 292 -34.96 4.17 -6.35
CA ASP A 292 -35.86 3.97 -5.21
C ASP A 292 -35.06 3.64 -3.94
N THR A 293 -35.55 4.09 -2.78
CA THR A 293 -34.99 3.72 -1.47
C THR A 293 -36.01 2.93 -0.66
N ILE A 294 -35.75 1.67 -0.36
CA ILE A 294 -36.60 0.85 0.51
C ILE A 294 -36.42 1.33 1.95
N MET A 295 -37.46 1.94 2.52
CA MET A 295 -37.44 2.48 3.88
C MET A 295 -37.94 1.48 4.92
N LYS A 296 -38.98 0.70 4.56
CA LYS A 296 -39.58 -0.30 5.45
C LYS A 296 -39.77 -1.63 4.76
N LEU A 297 -39.73 -2.68 5.58
CA LEU A 297 -40.08 -4.04 5.24
C LEU A 297 -41.22 -4.48 6.16
N ASN A 298 -42.38 -4.82 5.60
CA ASN A 298 -43.58 -5.24 6.35
C ASN A 298 -43.92 -4.27 7.50
N GLY A 299 -43.88 -2.96 7.21
CA GLY A 299 -44.18 -1.89 8.15
C GLY A 299 -43.07 -1.54 9.15
N ARG A 300 -41.97 -2.32 9.21
CA ARG A 300 -40.82 -2.04 10.09
C ARG A 300 -39.72 -1.29 9.34
N PHE A 301 -39.23 -0.19 9.91
CA PHE A 301 -38.12 0.56 9.34
C PHE A 301 -36.83 -0.27 9.28
N LEU A 302 -36.12 -0.17 8.16
CA LEU A 302 -34.77 -0.69 8.04
C LEU A 302 -33.81 0.17 8.86
N LYS A 303 -32.77 -0.46 9.44
CA LYS A 303 -31.80 0.25 10.27
C LYS A 303 -30.94 1.19 9.41
N PRO A 304 -30.54 2.36 9.91
CA PRO A 304 -29.53 3.21 9.27
C PRO A 304 -28.13 2.61 9.46
N SER A 305 -27.85 1.47 8.81
CA SER A 305 -26.60 0.73 8.97
C SER A 305 -26.14 0.09 7.67
N MET A 306 -24.84 -0.20 7.59
CA MET A 306 -24.28 -1.02 6.50
C MET A 306 -24.89 -2.43 6.45
N THR A 307 -25.35 -2.97 7.59
CA THR A 307 -25.93 -4.31 7.67
C THR A 307 -27.34 -4.39 7.07
N ALA A 308 -28.03 -3.26 6.90
CA ALA A 308 -29.40 -3.23 6.40
C ALA A 308 -29.56 -3.93 5.04
N VAL A 309 -28.54 -3.85 4.18
CA VAL A 309 -28.51 -4.57 2.89
C VAL A 309 -28.51 -6.08 3.12
N ASN A 310 -27.61 -6.58 3.98
CA ASN A 310 -27.52 -8.01 4.27
C ASN A 310 -28.77 -8.52 4.99
N ASP A 311 -29.31 -7.73 5.92
CA ASP A 311 -30.55 -8.06 6.64
C ASP A 311 -31.72 -8.20 5.67
N LEU A 312 -31.87 -7.25 4.73
CA LEU A 312 -32.91 -7.28 3.70
C LEU A 312 -32.70 -8.46 2.73
N VAL A 313 -31.48 -8.68 2.25
CA VAL A 313 -31.15 -9.80 1.35
C VAL A 313 -31.44 -11.14 2.02
N ASN A 314 -31.03 -11.31 3.27
CA ASN A 314 -31.26 -12.54 4.03
C ASN A 314 -32.76 -12.78 4.25
N TYR A 315 -33.53 -11.74 4.57
CA TYR A 315 -34.97 -11.84 4.70
C TYR A 315 -35.64 -12.28 3.39
N ILE A 316 -35.25 -11.69 2.25
CA ILE A 316 -35.78 -12.08 0.93
C ILE A 316 -35.43 -13.54 0.60
N LYS A 317 -34.19 -13.97 0.89
CA LYS A 317 -33.73 -15.32 0.58
C LYS A 317 -34.52 -16.40 1.30
N VAL A 318 -34.91 -16.18 2.56
CA VAL A 318 -35.58 -17.18 3.40
C VAL A 318 -37.11 -17.18 3.28
N HIS A 319 -37.70 -16.23 2.54
CA HIS A 319 -39.15 -16.16 2.28
C HIS A 319 -39.46 -16.20 0.76
N PRO A 320 -39.07 -17.27 0.02
CA PRO A 320 -39.46 -17.43 -1.37
C PRO A 320 -40.97 -17.58 -1.50
N LYS A 321 -41.57 -17.01 -2.56
CA LYS A 321 -43.01 -17.10 -2.86
C LYS A 321 -43.94 -16.49 -1.79
N GLU A 322 -43.43 -15.87 -0.74
CA GLU A 322 -44.23 -15.15 0.24
C GLU A 322 -44.32 -13.67 -0.12
N THR A 323 -45.53 -13.11 -0.11
CA THR A 323 -45.71 -11.68 -0.39
C THR A 323 -45.26 -10.86 0.81
N MET A 324 -44.37 -9.91 0.57
CA MET A 324 -43.92 -8.91 1.54
C MET A 324 -44.20 -7.51 1.00
N THR A 325 -44.34 -6.52 1.87
CA THR A 325 -44.61 -5.13 1.49
C THR A 325 -43.36 -4.30 1.71
N PHE A 326 -42.88 -3.65 0.66
CA PHE A 326 -41.82 -2.66 0.72
C PHE A 326 -42.44 -1.27 0.73
N THR A 327 -42.12 -0.47 1.74
CA THR A 327 -42.38 0.98 1.68
C THR A 327 -41.15 1.64 1.10
N ILE A 328 -41.23 2.13 -0.12
CA ILE A 328 -40.15 2.84 -0.80
C ILE A 328 -40.33 4.36 -0.71
N ASP A 329 -39.23 5.09 -0.65
CA ASP A 329 -39.18 6.51 -0.96
C ASP A 329 -38.78 6.69 -2.43
N ARG A 330 -39.70 7.25 -3.21
CA ARG A 330 -39.52 7.60 -4.62
C ARG A 330 -39.64 9.11 -4.78
N LYS A 331 -38.50 9.80 -4.94
CA LYS A 331 -38.44 11.27 -5.09
C LYS A 331 -39.17 12.03 -3.96
N GLY A 332 -39.10 11.54 -2.72
CA GLY A 332 -39.74 12.14 -1.55
C GLY A 332 -41.18 11.67 -1.31
N GLN A 333 -41.73 10.77 -2.15
CA GLN A 333 -43.05 10.18 -1.95
C GLN A 333 -42.92 8.74 -1.44
N SER A 334 -43.65 8.45 -0.36
CA SER A 334 -43.72 7.11 0.21
C SER A 334 -44.72 6.27 -0.58
N VAL A 335 -44.26 5.16 -1.17
CA VAL A 335 -45.10 4.23 -1.95
C VAL A 335 -44.96 2.82 -1.38
N ASP A 336 -46.08 2.16 -1.12
CA ASP A 336 -46.09 0.76 -0.68
C ASP A 336 -46.20 -0.16 -1.90
N ILE A 337 -45.22 -1.06 -2.04
CA ILE A 337 -45.12 -2.02 -3.14
C ILE A 337 -45.19 -3.44 -2.57
N PRO A 338 -46.25 -4.22 -2.86
CA PRO A 338 -46.26 -5.63 -2.56
C PRO A 338 -45.32 -6.36 -3.54
N ILE A 339 -44.40 -7.14 -2.99
CA ILE A 339 -43.44 -7.91 -3.76
C ILE A 339 -43.45 -9.37 -3.30
N LYS A 340 -43.43 -10.28 -4.28
CA LYS A 340 -43.42 -11.72 -4.04
C LYS A 340 -42.14 -12.32 -4.64
N PRO A 341 -41.08 -12.57 -3.86
CA PRO A 341 -39.81 -13.06 -4.37
C PRO A 341 -40.00 -14.36 -5.18
N ALA A 342 -39.34 -14.43 -6.33
CA ALA A 342 -39.28 -15.66 -7.12
C ALA A 342 -38.35 -16.67 -6.44
N GLU A 343 -38.70 -17.94 -6.50
CA GLU A 343 -37.82 -19.02 -6.05
C GLU A 343 -36.75 -19.28 -7.11
N ALA A 344 -35.49 -19.17 -6.71
CA ALA A 344 -34.34 -19.53 -7.53
C ALA A 344 -34.07 -21.05 -7.47
N PRO A 345 -33.25 -21.62 -8.39
CA PRO A 345 -32.96 -23.06 -8.40
C PRO A 345 -32.29 -23.59 -7.12
N ASP A 346 -31.72 -22.71 -6.30
CA ASP A 346 -31.14 -23.00 -4.99
C ASP A 346 -32.19 -22.97 -3.85
N GLY A 347 -33.48 -22.81 -4.17
CA GLY A 347 -34.59 -22.70 -3.22
C GLY A 347 -34.71 -21.32 -2.56
N THR A 348 -33.82 -20.37 -2.86
CA THR A 348 -33.84 -19.05 -2.22
C THR A 348 -34.75 -18.06 -2.94
N GLY A 349 -35.34 -17.12 -2.19
CA GLY A 349 -36.10 -16.01 -2.75
C GLY A 349 -35.19 -14.98 -3.43
N ARG A 350 -35.60 -14.50 -4.62
CA ARG A 350 -34.92 -13.43 -5.36
C ARG A 350 -35.92 -12.45 -5.97
N ILE A 351 -35.57 -11.17 -5.93
CA ILE A 351 -36.37 -10.09 -6.53
C ILE A 351 -35.72 -9.46 -7.76
N GLY A 352 -34.44 -9.76 -8.04
CA GLY A 352 -33.72 -9.27 -9.21
C GLY A 352 -33.55 -7.74 -9.24
N VAL A 353 -33.05 -7.19 -8.14
CA VAL A 353 -32.58 -5.80 -8.06
C VAL A 353 -31.20 -5.77 -7.40
N GLN A 354 -30.40 -4.76 -7.73
CA GLN A 354 -29.18 -4.47 -6.98
C GLN A 354 -29.54 -3.64 -5.76
N LEU A 355 -28.91 -3.93 -4.61
CA LEU A 355 -29.14 -3.23 -3.36
C LEU A 355 -27.84 -2.59 -2.88
N ALA A 356 -27.92 -1.35 -2.43
CA ALA A 356 -26.83 -0.61 -1.82
C ALA A 356 -27.29 0.07 -0.53
N ALA A 357 -26.38 0.21 0.44
CA ALA A 357 -26.71 0.93 1.66
C ALA A 357 -27.05 2.40 1.32
N ASN A 358 -28.06 2.97 1.99
CA ASN A 358 -28.36 4.39 1.88
C ASN A 358 -27.28 5.21 2.60
N ALA A 359 -26.12 5.36 1.97
CA ALA A 359 -24.95 6.03 2.53
C ALA A 359 -24.70 7.35 1.81
N GLN A 360 -24.67 8.45 2.56
CA GLN A 360 -24.14 9.70 2.07
C GLN A 360 -22.67 9.82 2.50
N PHE A 361 -21.79 10.01 1.52
CA PHE A 361 -20.38 10.24 1.77
C PHE A 361 -20.17 11.75 1.91
N SER A 362 -19.99 12.22 3.14
CA SER A 362 -19.64 13.61 3.41
C SER A 362 -18.20 13.71 3.87
N ARG A 363 -17.45 14.62 3.27
CA ARG A 363 -16.10 14.97 3.74
C ARG A 363 -16.24 15.87 4.96
N VAL A 364 -15.79 15.38 6.11
CA VAL A 364 -15.84 16.13 7.37
C VAL A 364 -14.45 16.67 7.66
N ILE A 365 -14.32 18.00 7.66
CA ILE A 365 -13.12 18.70 8.15
C ILE A 365 -13.48 19.24 9.53
N SER A 366 -12.79 18.75 10.56
CA SER A 366 -13.03 19.20 11.93
C SER A 366 -12.08 20.34 12.26
N LYS A 367 -12.62 21.55 12.42
CA LYS A 367 -11.87 22.72 12.91
C LYS A 367 -11.80 22.79 14.43
N ASP A 368 -12.68 22.08 15.13
CA ASP A 368 -12.69 21.96 16.58
C ASP A 368 -11.66 20.90 17.04
N PRO A 369 -10.66 21.25 17.87
CA PRO A 369 -9.61 20.32 18.30
C PRO A 369 -10.14 19.06 18.98
N LEU A 370 -11.21 19.18 19.77
CA LEU A 370 -11.76 18.03 20.50
C LEU A 370 -12.44 17.05 19.54
N GLN A 371 -13.27 17.55 18.62
CA GLN A 371 -13.87 16.73 17.56
C GLN A 371 -12.81 16.12 16.63
N ALA A 372 -11.73 16.83 16.33
CA ALA A 372 -10.64 16.31 15.52
C ALA A 372 -9.97 15.10 16.18
N VAL A 373 -9.70 15.17 17.49
CA VAL A 373 -9.18 14.05 18.29
C VAL A 373 -10.16 12.87 18.28
N GLN A 374 -11.45 13.11 18.56
CA GLN A 374 -12.45 12.04 18.57
C GLN A 374 -12.56 11.32 17.21
N LEU A 375 -12.57 12.09 16.12
CA LEU A 375 -12.65 11.55 14.77
C LEU A 375 -11.37 10.80 14.37
N ALA A 376 -10.19 11.34 14.71
CA ALA A 376 -8.91 10.67 14.53
C ALA A 376 -8.85 9.35 15.32
N SER A 377 -9.32 9.34 16.58
CA SER A 377 -9.42 8.11 17.40
C SER A 377 -10.33 7.07 16.77
N LYS A 378 -11.49 7.49 16.23
CA LYS A 378 -12.42 6.59 15.53
C LYS A 378 -11.78 5.99 14.28
N GLN A 379 -11.05 6.80 13.49
CA GLN A 379 -10.33 6.32 12.30
C GLN A 379 -9.18 5.39 12.68
N PHE A 380 -8.41 5.74 13.73
CA PHE A 380 -7.32 4.91 14.23
C PHE A 380 -7.86 3.54 14.66
N ALA A 381 -8.90 3.50 15.50
CA ALA A 381 -9.53 2.25 15.94
C ALA A 381 -10.05 1.41 14.76
N LYS A 382 -10.68 2.05 13.77
CA LYS A 382 -11.15 1.39 12.55
C LYS A 382 -9.99 0.75 11.78
N LEU A 383 -8.92 1.51 11.49
CA LEU A 383 -7.76 1.00 10.77
C LEU A 383 -7.03 -0.09 11.56
N THR A 384 -6.90 0.05 12.87
CA THR A 384 -6.35 -0.99 13.74
C THR A 384 -7.17 -2.27 13.67
N THR A 385 -8.51 -2.17 13.71
CA THR A 385 -9.38 -3.35 13.56
C THR A 385 -9.19 -3.99 12.19
N THR A 386 -9.11 -3.20 11.11
CA THR A 386 -8.84 -3.71 9.76
C THR A 386 -7.52 -4.49 9.70
N VAL A 387 -6.44 -3.95 10.27
CA VAL A 387 -5.13 -4.60 10.32
C VAL A 387 -5.18 -5.89 11.14
N VAL A 388 -5.75 -5.85 12.35
CA VAL A 388 -5.83 -7.02 13.25
C VAL A 388 -6.69 -8.12 12.64
N THR A 389 -7.85 -7.80 12.06
CA THR A 389 -8.70 -8.78 11.37
C THR A 389 -8.01 -9.34 10.12
N GLY A 390 -7.26 -8.52 9.38
CA GLY A 390 -6.44 -8.98 8.25
C GLY A 390 -5.37 -9.99 8.68
N LEU A 391 -4.65 -9.72 9.78
CA LEU A 391 -3.70 -10.66 10.38
C LEU A 391 -4.38 -11.95 10.86
N GLN A 392 -5.54 -11.84 11.49
CA GLN A 392 -6.34 -13.00 11.90
C GLN A 392 -6.76 -13.86 10.69
N GLN A 393 -7.10 -13.24 9.56
CA GLN A 393 -7.45 -13.95 8.32
C GLN A 393 -6.26 -14.68 7.72
N ILE A 394 -5.05 -14.13 7.81
CA ILE A 394 -3.83 -14.83 7.37
C ILE A 394 -3.64 -16.13 8.16
N VAL A 395 -3.89 -16.12 9.47
CA VAL A 395 -3.75 -17.33 10.31
C VAL A 395 -4.89 -18.32 10.10
N THR A 396 -6.14 -17.85 10.05
CA THR A 396 -7.33 -18.71 9.94
C THR A 396 -7.61 -19.21 8.52
N ASN A 397 -7.22 -18.46 7.50
CA ASN A 397 -7.49 -18.71 6.09
C ASN A 397 -6.23 -18.53 5.23
N PHE A 398 -5.10 -19.09 5.68
CA PHE A 398 -3.78 -18.89 5.06
C PHE A 398 -3.77 -19.15 3.54
N SER A 399 -4.34 -20.27 3.08
CA SER A 399 -4.35 -20.64 1.66
C SER A 399 -5.03 -19.61 0.75
N LYS A 400 -6.00 -18.84 1.26
CA LYS A 400 -6.70 -17.80 0.49
C LYS A 400 -6.06 -16.41 0.63
N THR A 401 -5.24 -16.21 1.66
CA THR A 401 -4.73 -14.89 2.05
C THR A 401 -3.25 -14.72 1.73
N ALA A 402 -2.47 -15.82 1.68
CA ALA A 402 -1.04 -15.78 1.40
C ALA A 402 -0.72 -15.16 0.01
N GLU A 403 -1.61 -15.34 -0.97
CA GLU A 403 -1.49 -14.72 -2.29
C GLU A 403 -1.65 -13.20 -2.24
N ASN A 404 -2.41 -12.68 -1.26
CA ASN A 404 -2.70 -11.26 -1.06
C ASN A 404 -1.70 -10.56 -0.13
N LEU A 405 -0.76 -11.30 0.48
CA LEU A 405 0.32 -10.69 1.26
C LEU A 405 1.12 -9.76 0.34
N THR A 406 1.25 -8.50 0.71
CA THR A 406 1.98 -7.50 -0.10
C THR A 406 3.42 -7.41 0.40
N GLY A 407 4.41 -7.60 -0.48
CA GLY A 407 5.83 -7.44 -0.12
C GLY A 407 6.31 -5.98 -0.24
N PRO A 408 7.58 -5.71 0.13
CA PRO A 408 8.11 -4.34 0.17
C PRO A 408 8.05 -3.60 -1.17
N VAL A 409 8.25 -4.32 -2.28
CA VAL A 409 8.22 -3.74 -3.63
C VAL A 409 6.79 -3.34 -4.01
N ALA A 410 5.81 -4.20 -3.72
CA ALA A 410 4.41 -3.90 -3.98
C ALA A 410 3.88 -2.75 -3.09
N ILE A 411 4.37 -2.62 -1.84
CA ILE A 411 4.04 -1.46 -0.98
C ILE A 411 4.51 -0.14 -1.62
N VAL A 412 5.75 -0.10 -2.14
CA VAL A 412 6.27 1.09 -2.84
C VAL A 412 5.45 1.38 -4.10
N ALA A 413 5.07 0.35 -4.86
CA ALA A 413 4.25 0.50 -6.06
C ALA A 413 2.86 1.12 -5.74
N VAL A 414 2.14 0.54 -4.77
CA VAL A 414 0.84 1.04 -4.30
C VAL A 414 0.97 2.46 -3.75
N GLY A 415 1.99 2.70 -2.91
CA GLY A 415 2.25 4.04 -2.37
C GLY A 415 2.54 5.07 -3.46
N SER A 416 3.28 4.69 -4.50
CA SER A 416 3.61 5.58 -5.62
C SER A 416 2.38 5.91 -6.47
N GLU A 417 1.42 5.00 -6.59
CA GLU A 417 0.17 5.23 -7.31
C GLU A 417 -0.76 6.16 -6.54
N ILE A 418 -0.89 5.94 -5.23
CA ILE A 418 -1.67 6.82 -4.33
C ILE A 418 -1.07 8.22 -4.30
N ALA A 419 0.26 8.33 -4.21
CA ALA A 419 0.97 9.60 -4.21
C ALA A 419 0.66 10.45 -5.46
N ARG A 420 0.45 9.83 -6.62
CA ARG A 420 0.12 10.53 -7.87
C ARG A 420 -1.31 11.06 -7.95
N SER A 421 -2.24 10.42 -7.24
CA SER A 421 -3.67 10.54 -7.54
C SER A 421 -4.52 11.09 -6.39
N ASP A 422 -4.12 10.90 -5.13
CA ASP A 422 -4.94 11.27 -3.97
C ASP A 422 -4.14 11.60 -2.71
N LEU A 423 -4.07 12.90 -2.38
CA LEU A 423 -3.45 13.37 -1.13
C LEU A 423 -4.17 12.81 0.12
N SER A 424 -5.49 12.64 0.09
CA SER A 424 -6.23 12.03 1.21
C SER A 424 -5.88 10.55 1.37
N GLY A 425 -5.77 9.85 0.25
CA GLY A 425 -5.29 8.47 0.17
C GLY A 425 -3.89 8.32 0.75
N LEU A 426 -2.99 9.29 0.54
CA LEU A 426 -1.63 9.25 1.07
C LEU A 426 -1.58 9.28 2.61
N PHE A 427 -2.41 10.13 3.25
CA PHE A 427 -2.55 10.11 4.72
C PHE A 427 -3.02 8.75 5.22
N GLN A 428 -4.03 8.18 4.56
CA GLN A 428 -4.60 6.91 4.97
C GLN A 428 -3.63 5.74 4.73
N PHE A 429 -2.87 5.78 3.63
CA PHE A 429 -1.79 4.86 3.31
C PHE A 429 -0.66 4.94 4.36
N ALA A 430 -0.20 6.14 4.69
CA ALA A 430 0.84 6.32 5.71
C ALA A 430 0.35 5.84 7.09
N ALA A 431 -0.90 6.14 7.45
CA ALA A 431 -1.50 5.70 8.72
C ALA A 431 -1.64 4.17 8.79
N ILE A 432 -2.16 3.52 7.75
CA ILE A 432 -2.32 2.06 7.75
C ILE A 432 -0.97 1.33 7.77
N VAL A 433 0.05 1.84 7.07
CA VAL A 433 1.40 1.24 7.10
C VAL A 433 2.02 1.37 8.49
N ASN A 434 1.90 2.53 9.15
CA ASN A 434 2.37 2.71 10.53
C ASN A 434 1.67 1.77 11.51
N ILE A 435 0.32 1.68 11.43
CA ILE A 435 -0.46 0.79 12.30
C ILE A 435 -0.08 -0.66 12.03
N ASN A 436 0.11 -1.06 10.77
CA ASN A 436 0.55 -2.40 10.41
C ASN A 436 1.93 -2.71 11.01
N LEU A 437 2.91 -1.81 10.87
CA LEU A 437 4.24 -1.98 11.46
C LEU A 437 4.16 -2.07 13.00
N ALA A 438 3.34 -1.25 13.66
CA ALA A 438 3.13 -1.32 15.10
C ALA A 438 2.50 -2.65 15.53
N VAL A 439 1.43 -3.11 14.84
CA VAL A 439 0.72 -4.35 15.19
C VAL A 439 1.60 -5.57 14.92
N VAL A 440 2.29 -5.63 13.78
CA VAL A 440 3.22 -6.71 13.45
C VAL A 440 4.37 -6.75 14.44
N ASN A 441 5.01 -5.61 14.75
CA ASN A 441 6.10 -5.56 15.72
C ASN A 441 5.63 -5.87 17.16
N ALA A 442 4.35 -5.72 17.48
CA ALA A 442 3.79 -6.13 18.76
C ALA A 442 3.54 -7.65 18.88
N LEU A 443 3.58 -8.40 17.78
CA LEU A 443 3.40 -9.85 17.82
C LEU A 443 4.55 -10.52 18.58
N PRO A 444 4.27 -11.58 19.36
CA PRO A 444 5.29 -12.34 20.10
C PRO A 444 6.08 -13.27 19.15
N LEU A 445 6.62 -12.71 18.07
CA LEU A 445 7.42 -13.41 17.07
C LEU A 445 8.90 -13.07 17.29
N PRO A 446 9.80 -14.06 17.23
CA PRO A 446 11.23 -13.79 17.33
C PRO A 446 11.70 -12.81 16.23
N ALA A 447 12.72 -12.02 16.55
CA ALA A 447 13.24 -10.88 15.77
C ALA A 447 12.38 -9.61 15.70
N LEU A 448 11.18 -9.61 16.27
CA LEU A 448 10.37 -8.40 16.45
C LEU A 448 10.43 -7.92 17.90
N ASP A 449 10.07 -6.66 18.14
CA ASP A 449 9.99 -6.06 19.49
C ASP A 449 9.11 -6.88 20.44
N GLY A 450 7.96 -7.34 19.96
CA GLY A 450 7.03 -8.19 20.69
C GLY A 450 7.63 -9.54 21.07
N GLY A 451 8.57 -10.06 20.28
CA GLY A 451 9.37 -11.24 20.64
C GLY A 451 10.25 -10.98 21.85
N PHE A 452 10.99 -9.86 21.86
CA PHE A 452 11.76 -9.44 23.04
C PHE A 452 10.85 -9.20 24.25
N LEU A 453 9.71 -8.52 24.07
CA LEU A 453 8.72 -8.33 25.15
C LEU A 453 8.17 -9.65 25.70
N ALA A 454 7.95 -10.65 24.84
CA ALA A 454 7.50 -11.97 25.27
C ALA A 454 8.59 -12.69 26.10
N LEU A 455 9.87 -12.58 25.72
CA LEU A 455 10.98 -13.11 26.50
C LEU A 455 11.14 -12.38 27.83
N LEU A 456 11.00 -11.04 27.84
CA LEU A 456 10.97 -10.23 29.06
C LEU A 456 9.84 -10.63 30.00
N LEU A 457 8.65 -10.91 29.44
CA LEU A 457 7.51 -11.38 30.22
C LEU A 457 7.80 -12.76 30.83
N ALA A 458 8.41 -13.67 30.07
CA ALA A 458 8.83 -14.97 30.56
C ALA A 458 9.89 -14.84 31.68
N GLU A 459 10.83 -13.91 31.56
CA GLU A 459 11.80 -13.58 32.63
C GLU A 459 11.09 -13.04 33.87
N ALA A 460 10.14 -12.10 33.72
CA ALA A 460 9.39 -11.51 34.82
C ALA A 460 8.61 -12.56 35.61
N ILE A 461 7.99 -13.52 34.91
CA ILE A 461 7.25 -14.63 35.52
C ILE A 461 8.21 -15.61 36.23
N ARG A 462 9.38 -15.87 35.65
CA ARG A 462 10.37 -16.81 36.21
C ARG A 462 11.20 -16.22 37.36
N GLY A 463 11.26 -14.89 37.48
CA GLY A 463 12.09 -14.17 38.45
C GLY A 463 13.60 -14.35 38.25
N LYS A 464 14.03 -14.95 37.13
CA LYS A 464 15.44 -15.20 36.79
C LYS A 464 15.67 -14.89 35.31
N LYS A 465 16.80 -14.23 35.01
CA LYS A 465 17.23 -13.91 33.65
C LYS A 465 17.27 -15.17 32.77
N LEU A 466 16.81 -15.03 31.53
CA LEU A 466 16.99 -16.05 30.51
C LEU A 466 18.49 -16.20 30.19
N ASP A 467 18.90 -17.42 29.86
CA ASP A 467 20.26 -17.64 29.39
C ASP A 467 20.45 -16.91 28.06
N GLN A 468 21.51 -16.12 27.96
CA GLN A 468 21.78 -15.25 26.82
C GLN A 468 21.87 -16.05 25.51
N LYS A 469 22.40 -17.28 25.57
CA LYS A 469 22.49 -18.18 24.41
C LYS A 469 21.12 -18.61 23.89
N VAL A 470 20.17 -18.86 24.80
CA VAL A 470 18.80 -19.27 24.45
C VAL A 470 18.06 -18.09 23.83
N GLU A 471 18.16 -16.91 24.44
CA GLU A 471 17.58 -15.68 23.90
C GLU A 471 18.12 -15.37 22.50
N GLN A 472 19.45 -15.35 22.33
CA GLN A 472 20.09 -15.13 21.03
C GLN A 472 19.69 -16.19 20.00
N GLY A 473 19.60 -17.47 20.40
CA GLY A 473 19.16 -18.55 19.51
C GLY A 473 17.72 -18.36 19.03
N ILE A 474 16.80 -18.02 19.93
CA ILE A 474 15.41 -17.73 19.58
C ILE A 474 15.34 -16.54 18.63
N MET A 475 16.00 -15.43 18.96
CA MET A 475 15.94 -14.22 18.13
C MET A 475 16.60 -14.41 16.77
N ALA A 476 17.75 -15.09 16.70
CA ALA A 476 18.40 -15.42 15.44
C ALA A 476 17.54 -16.31 14.54
N SER A 477 16.78 -17.26 15.11
CA SER A 477 15.84 -18.08 14.34
C SER A 477 14.74 -17.24 13.69
N GLY A 478 14.27 -16.21 14.39
CA GLY A 478 13.32 -15.23 13.85
C GLY A 478 13.92 -14.41 12.71
N VAL A 479 15.14 -13.90 12.88
CA VAL A 479 15.82 -13.10 11.85
C VAL A 479 15.99 -13.92 10.58
N LEU A 480 16.42 -15.18 10.71
CA LEU A 480 16.55 -16.10 9.59
C LEU A 480 15.20 -16.32 8.88
N LEU A 481 14.14 -16.59 9.64
CA LEU A 481 12.80 -16.82 9.09
C LEU A 481 12.25 -15.58 8.37
N LEU A 482 12.35 -14.39 8.98
CA LEU A 482 11.88 -13.14 8.39
C LEU A 482 12.70 -12.77 7.15
N THR A 483 14.01 -13.01 7.16
CA THR A 483 14.88 -12.78 6.00
C THR A 483 14.50 -13.70 4.84
N LEU A 484 14.28 -14.99 5.11
CA LEU A 484 13.83 -15.95 4.10
C LEU A 484 12.47 -15.53 3.52
N ALA A 485 11.51 -15.17 4.37
CA ALA A 485 10.20 -14.70 3.94
C ALA A 485 10.29 -13.42 3.10
N ALA A 486 11.11 -12.45 3.51
CA ALA A 486 11.33 -11.22 2.77
C ALA A 486 11.92 -11.48 1.38
N VAL A 487 12.91 -12.38 1.27
CA VAL A 487 13.48 -12.77 -0.03
C VAL A 487 12.41 -13.42 -0.92
N VAL A 488 11.62 -14.34 -0.38
CA VAL A 488 10.52 -14.98 -1.13
C VAL A 488 9.51 -13.96 -1.64
N LEU A 489 9.08 -13.02 -0.78
CA LEU A 489 8.13 -11.98 -1.16
C LEU A 489 8.71 -11.03 -2.20
N VAL A 490 9.97 -10.61 -2.07
CA VAL A 490 10.65 -9.75 -3.06
C VAL A 490 10.76 -10.45 -4.41
N VAL A 491 11.18 -11.72 -4.44
CA VAL A 491 11.27 -12.50 -5.68
C VAL A 491 9.89 -12.63 -6.33
N ARG A 492 8.87 -13.01 -5.55
CA ARG A 492 7.49 -13.14 -6.03
C ARG A 492 6.95 -11.81 -6.58
N ASP A 493 7.13 -10.73 -5.85
CA ASP A 493 6.68 -9.40 -6.27
C ASP A 493 7.39 -8.95 -7.55
N THR A 494 8.70 -9.23 -7.68
CA THR A 494 9.49 -8.92 -8.88
C THR A 494 9.02 -9.72 -10.11
N ILE A 495 8.72 -11.01 -9.94
CA ILE A 495 8.17 -11.86 -11.01
C ILE A 495 6.78 -11.36 -11.43
N ASN A 496 5.94 -10.97 -10.47
CA ASN A 496 4.60 -10.44 -10.75
C ASN A 496 4.65 -9.12 -11.52
N LEU A 497 5.62 -8.24 -11.21
CA LEU A 497 5.84 -7.00 -11.95
C LEU A 497 6.33 -7.25 -13.39
N GLY A 498 7.22 -8.22 -13.59
CA GLY A 498 7.75 -8.56 -14.93
C GLY A 498 6.76 -9.31 -15.84
N SER A 499 5.77 -10.01 -15.26
CA SER A 499 4.82 -10.84 -16.00
C SER A 499 3.53 -10.12 -16.44
N GLY A 500 3.38 -8.82 -16.13
CA GLY A 500 2.23 -8.02 -16.56
C GLY A 500 0.89 -8.45 -15.94
N LYS A 501 0.91 -9.29 -14.89
CA LYS A 501 -0.28 -9.57 -14.10
C LYS A 501 -0.59 -8.33 -13.27
N SER A 502 -1.56 -7.55 -13.73
CA SER A 502 -2.09 -6.41 -12.98
C SER A 502 -2.54 -6.89 -11.60
N PHE A 503 -2.01 -6.25 -10.55
CA PHE A 503 -2.42 -6.45 -9.17
C PHE A 503 -3.87 -5.94 -9.07
N MET A 504 -4.86 -6.82 -9.19
CA MET A 504 -6.28 -6.54 -8.97
C MET A 504 -6.87 -7.56 -8.01
#